data_AF-A0AA88XJA3-F1
#
_entry.id   AF-A0AA88XJA3-F1
#
_cell.length_a   1.000
_cell.length_b   1.000
_cell.length_c   1.000
_cell.angle_alpha   90.00
_cell.angle_beta   90.00
_cell.angle_gamma   90.00
#
_symmetry.space_group_name_H-M   'P 1'
#
loop_
_entity.id
_entity.type
_entity.pdbx_description
1 polymer ?
#
loop_
_entity_poly.entity_id
_entity_poly.type
_entity_poly.pdbx_seq_one_letter_code
_entity_poly.pdbx_strand_id
1 'polypeptide(L)'
;MIALASYFGSGNTWPRQIIEKATGIYTGCDYTDDDLKRNGFLGENIMNGSTVVVKTHEFTPFHLKTYQKAVLLIRNPYDAILSNFHLRHSKSHTGTATDEEFKKDWDIYVQEGAERWRNTYLAWLKFTGPLHIIRYEDLKDNFMQEVAALVKFLNFPILHKRLACVMTDRYEKFQRRKVDVQSSSLYSVEQKKIIDSYILVVENGIRLVKNK
;
A
#
# COMPACT_ATOMS: atom_id res chain seq x y z
N MET A 1 4.19 3.49 -18.06
CA MET A 1 3.93 3.68 -16.63
C MET A 1 3.95 2.35 -15.89
N ILE A 2 4.45 2.39 -14.66
CA ILE A 2 4.46 1.27 -13.72
C ILE A 2 3.52 1.63 -12.58
N ALA A 3 2.60 0.74 -12.19
CA ALA A 3 1.71 1.00 -11.06
C ALA A 3 2.43 0.70 -9.72
N LEU A 4 2.13 1.50 -8.69
CA LEU A 4 2.26 1.10 -7.29
C LEU A 4 0.84 0.98 -6.71
N ALA A 5 0.29 -0.22 -6.80
CA ALA A 5 -1.11 -0.50 -6.50
C ALA A 5 -1.27 -1.10 -5.11
N SER A 6 -2.33 -0.70 -4.40
CA SER A 6 -2.75 -1.34 -3.15
C SER A 6 -4.13 -0.88 -2.70
N TYR A 7 -4.68 -1.51 -1.67
CA TYR A 7 -5.83 -0.99 -0.94
C TYR A 7 -5.45 0.28 -0.13
N PHE A 8 -6.41 1.16 0.13
CA PHE A 8 -6.22 2.34 0.99
C PHE A 8 -5.70 1.92 2.39
N GLY A 9 -4.87 2.74 3.04
CA GLY A 9 -4.31 2.38 4.36
C GLY A 9 -3.20 1.30 4.35
N SER A 10 -2.82 0.76 3.19
CA SER A 10 -1.73 -0.23 3.06
C SER A 10 -0.31 0.35 3.23
N GLY A 11 -0.18 1.66 3.47
CA GLY A 11 1.12 2.28 3.76
C GLY A 11 1.99 2.66 2.56
N ASN A 12 1.37 2.97 1.40
CA ASN A 12 2.08 3.30 0.14
C ASN A 12 3.13 4.40 0.24
N THR A 13 2.95 5.34 1.17
CA THR A 13 3.86 6.48 1.35
C THR A 13 5.31 6.01 1.61
N TRP A 14 5.47 4.90 2.34
CA TRP A 14 6.79 4.37 2.67
C TRP A 14 7.51 3.73 1.46
N PRO A 15 6.89 2.79 0.70
CA PRO A 15 7.45 2.32 -0.56
C PRO A 15 7.76 3.42 -1.58
N ARG A 16 6.93 4.47 -1.66
CA ARG A 16 7.22 5.61 -2.55
C ARG A 16 8.54 6.28 -2.18
N GLN A 17 8.75 6.62 -0.92
CA GLN A 17 10.02 7.23 -0.46
C GLN A 17 11.23 6.32 -0.70
N ILE A 18 11.07 5.02 -0.44
CA ILE A 18 12.12 4.04 -0.71
C ILE A 18 12.51 4.11 -2.19
N ILE A 19 11.53 4.11 -3.10
CA ILE A 19 11.76 4.20 -4.54
C ILE A 19 12.44 5.53 -4.89
N GLU A 20 11.94 6.67 -4.39
CA GLU A 20 12.52 7.99 -4.69
C GLU A 20 13.97 8.10 -4.21
N LYS A 21 14.27 7.63 -2.99
CA LYS A 21 15.64 7.66 -2.44
C LYS A 21 16.57 6.67 -3.15
N ALA A 22 16.08 5.49 -3.51
CA ALA A 22 16.88 4.49 -4.21
C ALA A 22 17.21 4.93 -5.64
N THR A 23 16.23 5.50 -6.35
CA THR A 23 16.33 5.84 -7.78
C THR A 23 16.75 7.28 -8.04
N GLY A 24 16.49 8.20 -7.12
CA GLY A 24 16.66 9.64 -7.31
C GLY A 24 15.60 10.27 -8.22
N ILE A 25 14.50 9.55 -8.51
CA ILE A 25 13.43 9.96 -9.40
C ILE A 25 12.11 9.92 -8.64
N TYR A 26 11.26 10.92 -8.83
CA TYR A 26 9.98 11.03 -8.14
C TYR A 26 9.00 9.89 -8.48
N THR A 27 8.07 9.67 -7.56
CA THR A 27 6.91 8.79 -7.75
C THR A 27 5.64 9.59 -7.98
N GLY A 28 4.84 9.13 -8.94
CA GLY A 28 3.55 9.71 -9.30
C GLY A 28 2.41 9.27 -8.40
N CYS A 29 1.27 9.93 -8.52
CA CYS A 29 -0.03 9.49 -8.00
C CYS A 29 -1.12 9.84 -9.01
N ASP A 30 -2.17 9.01 -9.11
CA ASP A 30 -3.32 9.23 -9.99
C ASP A 30 -4.38 10.20 -9.43
N TYR A 31 -4.08 10.80 -8.28
CA TYR A 31 -4.80 11.90 -7.67
C TYR A 31 -3.80 12.83 -6.97
N THR A 32 -4.30 13.91 -6.38
CA THR A 32 -3.47 14.85 -5.61
C THR A 32 -3.74 14.69 -4.12
N ASP A 33 -2.68 14.47 -3.35
CA ASP A 33 -2.65 14.62 -1.90
C ASP A 33 -1.77 15.83 -1.52
N ASP A 34 -2.42 16.94 -1.19
CA ASP A 34 -1.72 18.20 -0.91
C ASP A 34 -0.79 18.11 0.31
N ASP A 35 -1.11 17.25 1.28
CA ASP A 35 -0.25 17.05 2.45
C ASP A 35 1.03 16.33 2.06
N LEU A 36 0.93 15.25 1.28
CA LEU A 36 2.11 14.57 0.75
C LEU A 36 2.93 15.50 -0.14
N LYS A 37 2.29 16.30 -1.01
CA LYS A 37 2.96 17.25 -1.90
C LYS A 37 3.78 18.28 -1.13
N ARG A 38 3.19 18.92 -0.10
CA ARG A 38 3.89 19.87 0.78
C ARG A 38 5.09 19.26 1.52
N ASN A 39 5.09 17.95 1.67
CA ASN A 39 6.10 17.20 2.42
C ASN A 39 7.09 16.45 1.52
N GLY A 40 7.19 16.82 0.23
CA GLY A 40 8.27 16.40 -0.66
C GLY A 40 7.89 15.40 -1.75
N PHE A 41 6.64 14.92 -1.80
CA PHE A 41 6.17 14.11 -2.92
C PHE A 41 5.82 15.00 -4.12
N LEU A 42 6.85 15.47 -4.82
CA LEU A 42 6.66 16.43 -5.93
C LEU A 42 6.00 15.82 -7.17
N GLY A 43 5.93 14.48 -7.25
CA GLY A 43 5.24 13.75 -8.31
C GLY A 43 3.72 13.59 -8.12
N GLU A 44 3.12 14.17 -7.06
CA GLU A 44 1.66 14.19 -6.92
C GLU A 44 0.97 14.75 -8.17
N ASN A 45 -0.10 14.09 -8.62
CA ASN A 45 -0.82 14.39 -9.86
C ASN A 45 -0.02 14.21 -11.17
N ILE A 46 1.12 13.50 -11.13
CA ILE A 46 1.89 13.18 -12.33
C ILE A 46 1.67 11.71 -12.70
N MET A 47 0.99 11.50 -13.83
CA MET A 47 0.68 10.19 -14.39
C MET A 47 1.30 10.01 -15.78
N ASN A 48 2.62 10.14 -15.88
CA ASN A 48 3.34 9.93 -17.15
C ASN A 48 4.74 9.35 -16.91
N GLY A 49 5.51 9.18 -17.99
CA GLY A 49 6.84 8.57 -17.96
C GLY A 49 7.94 9.33 -17.21
N SER A 50 7.64 10.51 -16.62
CA SER A 50 8.60 11.27 -15.79
C SER A 50 8.73 10.75 -14.36
N THR A 51 7.89 9.81 -13.93
CA THR A 51 7.93 9.19 -12.59
C THR A 51 8.22 7.69 -12.68
N VAL A 52 8.86 7.14 -11.64
CA VAL A 52 9.25 5.71 -11.63
C VAL A 52 8.04 4.78 -11.56
N VAL A 53 7.14 5.09 -10.64
CA VAL A 53 5.87 4.40 -10.44
C VAL A 53 4.78 5.44 -10.21
N VAL A 54 3.54 5.10 -10.54
CA VAL A 54 2.35 5.90 -10.23
C VAL A 54 1.53 5.13 -9.20
N LYS A 55 1.37 5.73 -8.03
CA LYS A 55 0.53 5.21 -6.96
C LYS A 55 -0.94 5.22 -7.39
N THR A 56 -1.67 4.16 -7.07
CA THR A 56 -3.12 4.05 -7.31
C THR A 56 -3.83 3.15 -6.29
N HIS A 57 -5.14 3.39 -6.12
CA HIS A 57 -6.08 2.52 -5.43
C HIS A 57 -7.19 1.97 -6.33
N GLU A 58 -7.13 2.30 -7.62
CA GLU A 58 -8.10 1.86 -8.61
C GLU A 58 -7.74 0.46 -9.12
N PHE A 59 -8.78 -0.31 -9.43
CA PHE A 59 -8.61 -1.72 -9.83
C PHE A 59 -9.59 -2.13 -10.94
N THR A 60 -10.18 -1.15 -11.64
CA THR A 60 -11.05 -1.45 -12.79
C THR A 60 -10.23 -2.03 -13.95
N PRO A 61 -10.82 -2.89 -14.80
CA PRO A 61 -10.11 -3.45 -15.95
C PRO A 61 -9.52 -2.39 -16.89
N PHE A 62 -10.19 -1.24 -17.04
CA PHE A 62 -9.67 -0.12 -17.83
C PHE A 62 -8.43 0.49 -17.16
N HIS A 63 -8.47 0.70 -15.85
CA HIS A 63 -7.35 1.26 -15.11
C HIS A 63 -6.11 0.36 -15.17
N LEU A 64 -6.27 -0.95 -14.98
CA LEU A 64 -5.16 -1.92 -15.08
C LEU A 64 -4.45 -1.85 -16.44
N LYS A 65 -5.21 -1.67 -17.54
CA LYS A 65 -4.67 -1.59 -18.91
C LYS A 65 -3.79 -0.36 -19.16
N THR A 66 -3.82 0.66 -18.29
CA THR A 66 -2.97 1.86 -18.44
C THR A 66 -1.49 1.59 -18.09
N TYR A 67 -1.20 0.49 -17.40
CA TYR A 67 0.14 0.15 -16.92
C TYR A 67 0.76 -1.01 -17.68
N GLN A 68 2.08 -0.94 -17.87
CA GLN A 68 2.85 -2.03 -18.49
C GLN A 68 3.47 -2.97 -17.46
N LYS A 69 3.70 -2.49 -16.23
CA LYS A 69 4.22 -3.26 -15.09
C LYS A 69 3.49 -2.82 -13.82
N ALA A 70 3.49 -3.64 -12.78
CA ALA A 70 2.89 -3.28 -11.51
C ALA A 70 3.72 -3.79 -10.32
N VAL A 71 3.81 -2.94 -9.30
CA VAL A 71 4.19 -3.31 -7.94
C VAL A 71 2.90 -3.35 -7.12
N LEU A 72 2.58 -4.50 -6.54
CA LEU A 72 1.39 -4.71 -5.73
C LEU A 72 1.80 -4.78 -4.26
N LEU A 73 1.46 -3.74 -3.49
CA LEU A 73 1.70 -3.67 -2.06
C LEU A 73 0.49 -4.22 -1.30
N ILE A 74 0.69 -5.34 -0.60
CA ILE A 74 -0.34 -6.02 0.19
C ILE A 74 -0.04 -5.79 1.67
N ARG A 75 -1.04 -5.40 2.45
CA ARG A 75 -0.94 -5.27 3.90
C ARG A 75 -2.06 -6.08 4.55
N ASN A 76 -1.82 -6.59 5.76
CA ASN A 76 -2.85 -7.25 6.55
C ASN A 76 -4.15 -6.40 6.57
N PRO A 77 -5.31 -6.98 6.22
CA PRO A 77 -6.57 -6.23 6.11
C PRO A 77 -7.03 -5.61 7.42
N TYR A 78 -6.79 -6.25 8.58
CA TYR A 78 -7.14 -5.67 9.88
C TYR A 78 -6.42 -4.33 10.09
N ASP A 79 -5.13 -4.29 9.77
CA ASP A 79 -4.34 -3.07 9.86
C ASP A 79 -4.71 -2.04 8.79
N ALA A 80 -4.94 -2.48 7.56
CA ALA A 80 -5.19 -1.59 6.44
C ALA A 80 -6.56 -0.91 6.53
N ILE A 81 -7.60 -1.66 6.91
CA ILE A 81 -8.96 -1.15 7.12
C ILE A 81 -8.98 -0.14 8.27
N LEU A 82 -8.42 -0.51 9.43
CA LEU A 82 -8.30 0.42 10.57
C LEU A 82 -7.53 1.68 10.20
N SER A 83 -6.41 1.53 9.49
CA SER A 83 -5.62 2.66 9.00
C SER A 83 -6.41 3.57 8.06
N ASN A 84 -7.24 3.01 7.18
CA ASN A 84 -8.05 3.79 6.27
C ASN A 84 -9.21 4.50 6.99
N PHE A 85 -9.80 3.85 8.00
CA PHE A 85 -10.85 4.43 8.83
C PHE A 85 -10.34 5.69 9.55
N HIS A 86 -9.18 5.56 10.21
CA HIS A 86 -8.51 6.68 10.84
C HIS A 86 -8.21 7.84 9.87
N LEU A 87 -7.72 7.54 8.66
CA LEU A 87 -7.45 8.56 7.64
C LEU A 87 -8.73 9.29 7.23
N ARG A 88 -9.82 8.55 6.97
CA ARG A 88 -11.11 9.11 6.52
C ARG A 88 -11.71 10.07 7.55
N HIS A 89 -11.64 9.71 8.81
CA HIS A 89 -12.27 10.46 9.91
C HIS A 89 -11.40 11.62 10.40
N SER A 90 -10.09 11.41 10.55
CA SER A 90 -9.19 12.48 10.99
C SER A 90 -8.75 13.43 9.87
N LYS A 91 -8.94 13.03 8.60
CA LYS A 91 -8.38 13.71 7.41
C LYS A 91 -6.87 13.94 7.50
N SER A 92 -6.18 13.10 8.27
CA SER A 92 -4.75 13.19 8.53
C SER A 92 -4.11 11.82 8.38
N HIS A 93 -2.95 11.77 7.73
CA HIS A 93 -2.16 10.54 7.60
C HIS A 93 -1.72 9.97 8.95
N THR A 94 -1.63 10.82 9.97
CA THR A 94 -1.20 10.47 11.32
C THR A 94 -2.30 10.56 12.38
N GLY A 95 -3.51 11.00 12.00
CA GLY A 95 -4.63 11.14 12.92
C GLY A 95 -5.35 9.82 13.21
N THR A 96 -6.20 9.85 14.24
CA THR A 96 -7.02 8.73 14.71
C THR A 96 -8.49 9.13 14.75
N ALA A 97 -9.38 8.15 14.59
CA ALA A 97 -10.82 8.34 14.73
C ALA A 97 -11.19 8.35 16.23
N THR A 98 -12.28 9.03 16.55
CA THR A 98 -12.85 9.14 17.90
C THR A 98 -13.74 7.94 18.23
N ASP A 99 -13.97 7.69 19.52
CA ASP A 99 -14.86 6.60 19.97
C ASP A 99 -16.29 6.72 19.42
N GLU A 100 -16.77 7.96 19.21
CA GLU A 100 -18.10 8.21 18.63
C GLU A 100 -18.17 7.74 17.18
N GLU A 101 -17.13 8.01 16.39
CA GLU A 101 -17.03 7.56 14.99
C GLU A 101 -16.96 6.04 14.93
N PHE A 102 -16.19 5.41 15.83
CA PHE A 102 -16.17 3.95 15.94
C PHE A 102 -17.54 3.38 16.23
N LYS A 103 -18.28 3.92 17.20
CA LYS A 103 -19.64 3.43 17.53
C LYS A 103 -20.62 3.59 16.37
N LYS A 104 -20.47 4.64 15.57
CA LYS A 104 -21.43 5.01 14.54
C LYS A 104 -21.20 4.28 13.22
N ASP A 105 -19.96 4.24 12.74
CA ASP A 105 -19.66 3.90 11.34
C ASP A 105 -18.82 2.63 11.17
N TRP A 106 -18.19 2.12 12.25
CA TRP A 106 -17.17 1.07 12.16
C TRP A 106 -17.66 -0.23 11.52
N ASP A 107 -18.82 -0.74 11.94
CA ASP A 107 -19.27 -2.07 11.48
C ASP A 107 -19.55 -2.11 9.98
N ILE A 108 -20.24 -1.09 9.47
CA ILE A 108 -20.50 -0.94 8.03
C ILE A 108 -19.17 -0.73 7.28
N TYR A 109 -18.30 0.10 7.84
CA TYR A 109 -16.99 0.39 7.24
C TYR A 109 -16.10 -0.86 7.12
N VAL A 110 -16.11 -1.73 8.13
CA VAL A 110 -15.36 -2.98 8.12
C VAL A 110 -15.85 -3.90 7.00
N GLN A 111 -17.17 -4.04 6.82
CA GLN A 111 -17.73 -4.88 5.76
C GLN A 111 -17.32 -4.38 4.38
N GLU A 112 -17.57 -3.10 4.08
CA GLU A 112 -17.21 -2.49 2.79
C GLU A 112 -15.69 -2.50 2.57
N GLY A 113 -14.92 -2.22 3.62
CA GLY A 113 -13.47 -2.22 3.62
C GLY A 113 -12.89 -3.59 3.30
N ALA A 114 -13.42 -4.66 3.91
CA ALA A 114 -12.99 -6.03 3.67
C ALA A 114 -13.29 -6.48 2.23
N GLU A 115 -14.48 -6.19 1.72
CA GLU A 115 -14.84 -6.49 0.34
C GLU A 115 -13.95 -5.74 -0.66
N ARG A 116 -13.74 -4.44 -0.45
CA ARG A 116 -12.87 -3.64 -1.32
C ARG A 116 -11.42 -4.11 -1.24
N TRP A 117 -10.90 -4.47 -0.06
CA TRP A 117 -9.57 -5.05 0.11
C TRP A 117 -9.42 -6.30 -0.76
N ARG A 118 -10.33 -7.26 -0.61
CA ARG A 118 -10.34 -8.51 -1.40
C ARG A 118 -10.38 -8.22 -2.90
N ASN A 119 -11.33 -7.39 -3.32
CA ASN A 119 -11.56 -7.11 -4.75
C ASN A 119 -10.36 -6.39 -5.39
N THR A 120 -9.72 -5.47 -4.66
CA THR A 120 -8.50 -4.78 -5.11
C THR A 120 -7.41 -5.79 -5.44
N TYR A 121 -7.09 -6.69 -4.50
CA TYR A 121 -5.99 -7.64 -4.71
C TYR A 121 -6.33 -8.71 -5.74
N LEU A 122 -7.55 -9.24 -5.76
CA LEU A 122 -7.96 -10.21 -6.78
C LEU A 122 -7.95 -9.63 -8.20
N ALA A 123 -8.24 -8.34 -8.35
CA ALA A 123 -8.14 -7.67 -9.64
C ALA A 123 -6.68 -7.53 -10.07
N TRP A 124 -5.80 -7.00 -9.21
CA TRP A 124 -4.39 -6.81 -9.54
C TRP A 124 -3.61 -8.14 -9.70
N LEU A 125 -4.01 -9.21 -9.02
CA LEU A 125 -3.45 -10.56 -9.25
C LEU A 125 -3.80 -11.14 -10.62
N LYS A 126 -4.80 -10.59 -11.32
CA LYS A 126 -5.12 -10.92 -12.71
C LYS A 126 -4.38 -10.02 -13.72
N PHE A 127 -3.54 -9.10 -13.26
CA PHE A 127 -2.73 -8.26 -14.14
C PHE A 127 -1.84 -9.13 -15.03
N THR A 128 -1.85 -8.84 -16.34
CA THR A 128 -1.18 -9.68 -17.35
C THR A 128 0.27 -9.28 -17.62
N GLY A 129 0.68 -8.08 -17.20
CA GLY A 129 2.05 -7.62 -17.30
C GLY A 129 2.93 -8.12 -16.14
N PRO A 130 4.24 -7.81 -16.14
CA PRO A 130 5.12 -8.13 -15.04
C PRO A 130 4.60 -7.55 -13.71
N LEU A 131 4.46 -8.41 -12.71
CA LEU A 131 3.91 -8.09 -11.41
C LEU A 131 4.93 -8.43 -10.32
N HIS A 132 5.23 -7.46 -9.45
CA HIS A 132 6.05 -7.67 -8.26
C HIS A 132 5.19 -7.46 -7.01
N ILE A 133 5.07 -8.49 -6.18
CA ILE A 133 4.23 -8.48 -4.99
C ILE A 133 5.12 -8.25 -3.78
N ILE A 134 4.78 -7.23 -2.98
CA ILE A 134 5.43 -6.91 -1.71
C ILE A 134 4.39 -7.05 -0.60
N ARG A 135 4.69 -7.80 0.46
CA ARG A 135 3.91 -7.68 1.70
C ARG A 135 4.53 -6.58 2.56
N TYR A 136 3.69 -5.71 3.09
CA TYR A 136 4.12 -4.59 3.92
C TYR A 136 4.85 -5.08 5.17
N GLU A 137 4.42 -6.22 5.71
CA GLU A 137 5.05 -6.90 6.84
C GLU A 137 6.45 -7.42 6.46
N ASP A 138 6.61 -8.05 5.28
CA ASP A 138 7.91 -8.48 4.77
C ASP A 138 8.87 -7.29 4.56
N LEU A 139 8.34 -6.14 4.13
CA LEU A 139 9.14 -4.90 4.01
C LEU A 139 9.63 -4.39 5.36
N LYS A 140 8.91 -4.65 6.47
CA LYS A 140 9.39 -4.32 7.83
C LYS A 140 10.46 -5.28 8.31
N ASP A 141 10.23 -6.57 8.12
CA ASP A 141 11.04 -7.62 8.74
C ASP A 141 12.29 -7.95 7.91
N ASN A 142 12.19 -7.87 6.58
CA ASN A 142 13.24 -8.21 5.61
C ASN A 142 13.57 -7.04 4.67
N PHE A 143 13.68 -5.84 5.26
CA PHE A 143 13.78 -4.57 4.54
C PHE A 143 14.78 -4.59 3.36
N MET A 144 16.02 -5.03 3.60
CA MET A 144 17.07 -4.97 2.58
C MET A 144 16.78 -5.88 1.38
N GLN A 145 16.28 -7.08 1.64
CA GLN A 145 15.94 -8.06 0.61
C GLN A 145 14.77 -7.55 -0.24
N GLU A 146 13.71 -7.05 0.40
CA GLU A 146 12.53 -6.53 -0.28
C GLU A 146 12.85 -5.28 -1.11
N VAL A 147 13.64 -4.34 -0.57
CA VAL A 147 14.04 -3.15 -1.32
C VAL A 147 14.96 -3.49 -2.50
N ALA A 148 15.91 -4.41 -2.32
CA ALA A 148 16.77 -4.85 -3.42
C ALA A 148 15.96 -5.54 -4.53
N ALA A 149 15.00 -6.39 -4.18
CA ALA A 149 14.10 -7.04 -5.12
C ALA A 149 13.23 -6.03 -5.88
N LEU A 150 12.66 -5.04 -5.17
CA LEU A 150 11.88 -3.96 -5.75
C LEU A 150 12.69 -3.13 -6.75
N VAL A 151 13.88 -2.65 -6.36
CA VAL A 151 14.75 -1.82 -7.22
C VAL A 151 15.18 -2.60 -8.46
N LYS A 152 15.52 -3.89 -8.29
CA LYS A 152 15.82 -4.79 -9.41
C LYS A 152 14.62 -4.95 -10.33
N PHE A 153 13.42 -5.19 -9.79
CA PHE A 153 12.20 -5.28 -10.59
C PHE A 153 11.92 -3.98 -11.37
N LEU A 154 12.22 -2.83 -10.79
CA LEU A 154 12.08 -1.53 -11.46
C LEU A 154 13.19 -1.25 -12.50
N ASN A 155 14.13 -2.17 -12.71
CA ASN A 155 15.27 -2.04 -13.62
C ASN A 155 16.25 -0.91 -13.24
N PHE A 156 16.42 -0.64 -11.94
CA PHE A 156 17.42 0.31 -11.45
C PHE A 156 18.65 -0.42 -10.88
N PRO A 157 19.85 0.18 -10.99
CA PRO A 157 21.04 -0.37 -10.36
C PRO A 157 20.93 -0.31 -8.84
N ILE A 158 21.38 -1.37 -8.17
CA ILE A 158 21.49 -1.40 -6.72
C ILE A 158 22.68 -0.53 -6.30
N LEU A 159 22.40 0.69 -5.85
CA LEU A 159 23.42 1.60 -5.35
C LEU A 159 23.50 1.49 -3.82
N HIS A 160 24.48 0.74 -3.32
CA HIS A 160 24.65 0.49 -1.88
C HIS A 160 24.63 1.77 -1.02
N LYS A 161 25.25 2.86 -1.50
CA LYS A 161 25.22 4.17 -0.81
C LYS A 161 23.80 4.73 -0.65
N ARG A 162 22.95 4.58 -1.67
CA ARG A 162 21.55 5.04 -1.62
C ARG A 162 20.70 4.13 -0.74
N LEU A 163 20.89 2.81 -0.84
CA LEU A 163 20.21 1.87 0.07
C LEU A 163 20.58 2.12 1.53
N ALA A 164 21.85 2.43 1.82
CA ALA A 164 22.27 2.82 3.16
C ALA A 164 21.55 4.09 3.65
N CYS A 165 21.38 5.10 2.79
CA CYS A 165 20.61 6.30 3.11
C CYS A 165 19.14 6.00 3.40
N VAL A 166 18.52 5.12 2.61
CA VAL A 166 17.13 4.67 2.84
C VAL A 166 17.01 4.00 4.21
N MET A 167 18.01 3.21 4.64
CA MET A 167 18.01 2.57 5.95
C MET A 167 18.14 3.56 7.12
N THR A 168 18.99 4.58 6.98
CA THR A 168 19.27 5.53 8.07
C THR A 168 18.14 6.52 8.26
N ASP A 169 17.45 6.89 7.19
CA ASP A 169 16.32 7.82 7.22
C ASP A 169 15.01 7.03 7.22
N ARG A 170 14.82 6.25 8.29
CA ARG A 170 13.56 5.54 8.56
C ARG A 170 12.47 6.60 8.70
N TYR A 171 11.54 6.56 7.76
CA TYR A 171 10.56 7.61 7.61
C TYR A 171 9.48 7.53 8.68
N GLU A 172 9.67 8.25 9.79
CA GLU A 172 8.74 8.29 10.93
C GLU A 172 7.59 9.29 10.72
N LYS A 173 7.76 10.28 9.84
CA LYS A 173 6.84 11.43 9.73
C LYS A 173 5.41 11.10 9.27
N PHE A 174 5.22 10.01 8.52
CA PHE A 174 3.90 9.55 8.06
C PHE A 174 3.46 8.24 8.73
N GLN A 175 4.14 7.84 9.82
CA GLN A 175 3.71 6.71 10.61
C GLN A 175 2.82 7.19 11.75
N ARG A 176 1.64 6.60 11.89
CA ARG A 176 0.86 6.76 13.12
C ARG A 176 1.65 6.18 14.29
N ARG A 177 1.61 6.86 15.44
CA ARG A 177 2.08 6.27 16.70
C ARG A 177 1.30 4.98 16.93
N LYS A 178 2.01 3.89 17.25
CA LYS A 178 1.37 2.65 17.62
C LYS A 178 0.57 2.89 18.90
N VAL A 179 -0.72 2.64 18.85
CA VAL A 179 -1.53 2.44 20.05
C VAL A 179 -1.40 0.96 20.40
N ASP A 180 -1.20 0.63 21.68
CA ASP A 180 -0.96 -0.76 22.14
C ASP A 180 -2.16 -1.71 21.96
N VAL A 181 -3.25 -1.24 21.35
CA VAL A 181 -4.41 -2.06 21.02
C VAL A 181 -4.09 -2.87 19.77
N GLN A 182 -4.16 -4.21 19.87
CA GLN A 182 -4.09 -5.07 18.70
C GLN A 182 -5.26 -4.75 17.76
N SER A 183 -4.98 -4.39 16.50
CA SER A 183 -6.02 -4.01 15.54
C SER A 183 -7.15 -5.04 15.46
N SER A 184 -6.81 -6.33 15.51
CA SER A 184 -7.76 -7.44 15.50
C SER A 184 -8.75 -7.44 16.68
N SER A 185 -8.45 -6.82 17.83
CA SER A 185 -9.39 -6.79 18.95
C SER A 185 -10.59 -5.86 18.72
N LEU A 186 -10.49 -4.95 17.74
CA LEU A 186 -11.58 -4.04 17.35
C LEU A 186 -12.63 -4.68 16.43
N TYR A 187 -12.43 -5.93 16.03
CA TYR A 187 -13.29 -6.63 15.10
C TYR A 187 -14.14 -7.67 15.82
N SER A 188 -15.43 -7.75 15.47
CA SER A 188 -16.33 -8.80 15.93
C SER A 188 -15.90 -10.17 15.43
N VAL A 189 -16.41 -11.25 16.04
CA VAL A 189 -16.10 -12.62 15.64
C VAL A 189 -16.57 -12.89 14.21
N GLU A 190 -17.72 -12.36 13.83
CA GLU A 190 -18.30 -12.48 12.49
C GLU A 190 -17.45 -11.75 11.45
N GLN A 191 -17.00 -10.52 11.76
CA GLN A 191 -16.11 -9.75 10.89
C GLN A 191 -14.78 -10.49 10.68
N LYS A 192 -14.20 -11.06 11.74
CA LYS A 192 -12.96 -11.83 11.65
C LYS A 192 -13.10 -13.04 10.72
N LYS A 193 -14.17 -13.83 10.86
CA LYS A 193 -14.44 -14.98 9.99
C LYS A 193 -14.46 -14.57 8.51
N ILE A 194 -15.10 -13.45 8.18
CA ILE A 194 -15.17 -12.93 6.81
C ILE A 194 -13.77 -12.49 6.35
N ILE A 195 -13.08 -11.66 7.13
CA ILE A 195 -11.76 -11.13 6.78
C ILE A 195 -10.75 -12.27 6.60
N ASP A 196 -10.72 -13.24 7.50
CA ASP A 196 -9.84 -14.40 7.43
C ASP A 196 -10.13 -15.24 6.17
N SER A 197 -11.41 -15.41 5.80
CA SER A 197 -11.76 -16.07 4.54
C SER A 197 -11.22 -15.32 3.32
N TYR A 198 -11.23 -13.99 3.34
CA TYR A 198 -10.71 -13.17 2.25
C TYR A 198 -9.18 -13.19 2.19
N ILE A 199 -8.50 -13.23 3.34
CA ILE A 199 -7.05 -13.44 3.41
C ILE A 199 -6.69 -14.75 2.71
N LEU A 200 -7.36 -15.86 3.03
CA LEU A 200 -7.11 -17.16 2.40
C LEU A 200 -7.30 -17.12 0.87
N VAL A 201 -8.35 -16.44 0.41
CA VAL A 201 -8.63 -16.29 -1.03
C VAL A 201 -7.52 -15.48 -1.74
N VAL A 202 -7.09 -14.36 -1.15
CA VAL A 202 -6.00 -13.54 -1.71
C VAL A 202 -4.66 -14.30 -1.68
N GLU A 203 -4.35 -14.99 -0.58
CA GLU A 203 -3.14 -15.80 -0.44
C GLU A 203 -3.07 -16.93 -1.45
N ASN A 204 -4.20 -17.60 -1.73
CA ASN A 204 -4.28 -18.58 -2.81
C ASN A 204 -4.02 -17.93 -4.18
N GLY A 205 -4.58 -16.73 -4.43
CA GLY A 205 -4.29 -15.97 -5.64
C GLY A 205 -2.80 -15.62 -5.79
N ILE A 206 -2.14 -15.19 -4.71
CA ILE A 206 -0.69 -14.91 -4.70
C ILE A 206 0.11 -16.16 -5.06
N ARG A 207 -0.22 -17.32 -4.48
CA ARG A 207 0.45 -18.60 -4.77
C ARG A 207 0.34 -18.97 -6.26
N LEU A 208 -0.85 -18.80 -6.84
CA LEU A 208 -1.08 -19.08 -8.26
C LEU A 208 -0.28 -18.16 -9.19
N VAL A 209 -0.04 -16.91 -8.80
CA VAL A 209 0.81 -15.99 -9.57
C VAL A 209 2.29 -16.35 -9.44
N LYS A 210 2.77 -16.71 -8.24
CA LYS A 210 4.18 -17.07 -8.02
C LYS A 210 4.61 -18.38 -8.69
N ASN A 211 3.66 -19.26 -9.00
CA ASN A 211 3.90 -20.56 -9.63
C ASN A 211 3.79 -20.53 -11.17
N LYS A 212 3.57 -19.36 -11.77
CA LYS A 212 3.58 -19.15 -13.23
C LYS A 212 4.95 -18.69 -13.69
#